data_AF-A0A9W6AC31-F1
#
_entry.id   AF-A0A9W6AC31-F1
#
_cell.length_a   1.000
_cell.length_b   1.000
_cell.length_c   1.000
_cell.angle_alpha   90.00
_cell.angle_beta   90.00
_cell.angle_gamma   90.00
#
_symmetry.space_group_name_H-M   'P 1'
#
loop_
_entity.id
_entity.type
_entity.pdbx_description
1 polymer ?
#
loop_
_entity_poly.entity_id
_entity_poly.type
_entity_poly.pdbx_seq_one_letter_code
_entity_poly.pdbx_strand_id
1 'polypeptide(L)'
;MMDDIYFMEKTQRQPPQDFAMTRALRLGDSGPQVVPTRGIQVGFKHRLELMKFLLERERSLDAKSICQIFEQSFFKTGFWMLWSTAFALQPWHSAVEFRRHLRKYLEDIQHINDVKKAYRTKYNLFDSITLPITEFLKGEGVDFRFNTEVTDLLLYPESDPTTVSEIKLIKDGDECLIMLDPEDICFVDPGYSRSGAVFGSDNASPPYLTSNWEDLMMKEWKLWQKLSDKSSKFGNPTNFLLRALESGVETFTTTLWGPQFMNLYEKLTRDRPGTGAMLSLTDSKWSISLTIPYQLIFPTQPLDVHVICGYALSPSNEGNFVVKPMFACSGQEIFTEVLSHLGFPVQSVLETATIIPCGLPLGTAPFLTRGNEDCPHVIPPYTTNIACVGQFAELPEDTTLSVEYSVRSAQTAVYKLMGLRKEPVKTKKNILLELFDLLL
;
A
#
# COMPACT_ATOMS: atom_id res chain seq x y z
N MET A 1 -17.04 0.22 23.68
CA MET A 1 -16.19 1.08 22.83
C MET A 1 -15.41 0.34 21.75
N MET A 2 -14.65 -0.75 22.03
CA MET A 2 -14.13 -1.61 20.93
C MET A 2 -15.24 -2.38 20.21
N ASP A 3 -16.26 -2.84 20.95
CA ASP A 3 -17.50 -3.35 20.34
C ASP A 3 -18.20 -2.27 19.53
N ASP A 4 -18.01 -0.97 19.80
CA ASP A 4 -18.55 0.15 19.01
C ASP A 4 -17.71 0.47 17.76
N ILE A 5 -16.50 -0.09 17.62
CA ILE A 5 -15.76 -0.12 16.34
C ILE A 5 -16.26 -1.30 15.50
N TYR A 6 -16.63 -2.42 16.13
CA TYR A 6 -17.30 -3.55 15.48
C TYR A 6 -18.77 -3.22 15.12
N PHE A 7 -19.43 -2.41 15.95
CA PHE A 7 -20.77 -1.85 15.84
C PHE A 7 -20.76 -0.38 15.43
N MET A 8 -19.69 0.10 14.78
CA MET A 8 -19.77 1.33 13.98
C MET A 8 -20.73 0.99 12.85
N GLU A 9 -21.99 1.21 13.19
CA GLU A 9 -23.18 1.27 12.41
C GLU A 9 -22.98 0.73 11.00
N LYS A 10 -23.61 -0.42 10.74
CA LYS A 10 -24.11 -0.83 9.41
C LYS A 10 -25.03 0.24 8.77
N THR A 11 -24.81 1.52 9.02
CA THR A 11 -25.16 2.63 8.15
C THR A 11 -24.22 2.58 6.93
N GLN A 12 -24.17 1.41 6.27
CA GLN A 12 -23.65 1.27 4.93
C GLN A 12 -24.54 2.13 4.05
N ARG A 13 -24.04 3.31 3.64
CA ARG A 13 -24.57 3.93 2.44
C ARG A 13 -24.43 2.88 1.35
N GLN A 14 -25.57 2.39 0.85
CA GLN A 14 -25.54 1.44 -0.24
C GLN A 14 -24.72 2.07 -1.38
N PRO A 15 -23.81 1.29 -2.01
CA PRO A 15 -23.08 1.81 -3.14
C PRO A 15 -24.09 2.30 -4.18
N PRO A 16 -23.81 3.39 -4.92
CA PRO A 16 -24.78 3.95 -5.86
C PRO A 16 -25.20 2.97 -6.97
N GLN A 17 -24.46 1.88 -7.13
CA GLN A 17 -24.79 0.73 -7.95
C GLN A 17 -24.10 -0.53 -7.39
N ASP A 18 -24.53 -1.69 -7.85
CA ASP A 18 -24.08 -2.99 -7.33
C ASP A 18 -22.71 -3.42 -7.87
N PHE A 19 -22.41 -3.06 -9.12
CA PHE A 19 -21.23 -3.53 -9.85
C PHE A 19 -20.52 -2.39 -10.59
N ALA A 20 -19.19 -2.37 -10.56
CA ALA A 20 -18.41 -1.48 -11.42
C ALA A 20 -18.50 -1.93 -12.88
N MET A 21 -18.80 -1.00 -13.78
CA MET A 21 -18.98 -1.26 -15.22
C MET A 21 -17.65 -1.13 -15.97
N THR A 22 -16.80 -0.19 -15.57
CA THR A 22 -15.54 0.10 -16.24
C THR A 22 -14.37 0.09 -15.24
N ARG A 23 -13.36 -0.74 -15.53
CA ARG A 23 -12.16 -0.88 -14.69
C ARG A 23 -10.88 -0.50 -15.41
N ALA A 24 -10.94 -0.45 -16.74
CA ALA A 24 -9.79 -0.15 -17.57
C ALA A 24 -10.24 0.62 -18.81
N LEU A 25 -9.46 1.65 -19.15
CA LEU A 25 -9.59 2.43 -20.36
C LEU A 25 -8.29 2.33 -21.16
N ARG A 26 -8.44 2.28 -22.48
CA ARG A 26 -7.34 2.34 -23.44
C ARG A 26 -7.55 3.51 -24.40
N LEU A 27 -6.48 3.96 -25.05
CA LEU A 27 -6.56 4.95 -26.12
C LEU A 27 -7.04 4.24 -27.40
N GLY A 28 -8.14 4.72 -27.98
CA GLY A 28 -8.65 4.24 -29.27
C GLY A 28 -8.55 5.32 -30.34
N ASP A 29 -8.75 4.91 -31.60
CA ASP A 29 -8.61 5.78 -32.79
C ASP A 29 -9.52 7.02 -32.77
N SER A 30 -10.64 6.96 -32.04
CA SER A 30 -11.63 8.05 -31.92
C SER A 30 -11.81 8.55 -30.49
N GLY A 31 -10.87 8.24 -29.59
CA GLY A 31 -10.93 8.59 -28.17
C GLY A 31 -10.86 7.39 -27.23
N PRO A 32 -11.06 7.59 -25.91
CA PRO A 32 -10.94 6.54 -24.91
C PRO A 32 -11.96 5.43 -25.12
N GLN A 33 -11.51 4.18 -24.99
CA GLN A 33 -12.35 2.99 -25.12
C GLN A 33 -12.29 2.14 -23.85
N VAL A 34 -13.46 1.64 -23.44
CA VAL A 34 -13.57 0.68 -22.33
C VAL A 34 -12.94 -0.64 -22.73
N VAL A 35 -12.02 -1.13 -21.90
CA VAL A 35 -11.45 -2.47 -22.03
C VAL A 35 -12.42 -3.47 -21.39
N PRO A 36 -12.91 -4.49 -22.12
CA PRO A 36 -13.75 -5.52 -21.54
C PRO A 36 -12.99 -6.33 -20.49
N THR A 37 -13.44 -6.29 -19.23
CA THR A 37 -12.81 -6.97 -18.09
C THR A 37 -13.62 -8.16 -17.56
N ARG A 38 -14.62 -8.64 -18.31
CA ARG A 38 -15.43 -9.79 -17.91
C ARG A 38 -14.65 -11.10 -18.07
N GLY A 39 -14.62 -11.88 -17.00
CA GLY A 39 -14.01 -13.20 -16.95
C GLY A 39 -12.49 -13.21 -16.73
N ILE A 40 -11.96 -14.37 -16.37
CA ILE A 40 -10.52 -14.60 -16.20
C ILE A 40 -9.89 -14.79 -17.59
N GLN A 41 -9.39 -13.71 -18.17
CA GLN A 41 -8.76 -13.67 -19.49
C GLN A 41 -7.33 -14.24 -19.45
N VAL A 42 -7.22 -15.52 -19.08
CA VAL A 42 -5.97 -16.29 -19.03
C VAL A 42 -6.05 -17.42 -20.06
N GLY A 43 -5.08 -17.47 -20.96
CA GLY A 43 -4.93 -18.57 -21.92
C GLY A 43 -4.55 -19.89 -21.23
N PHE A 44 -4.84 -21.04 -21.86
CA PHE A 44 -4.65 -22.36 -21.26
C PHE A 44 -3.22 -22.59 -20.73
N LYS A 45 -2.20 -22.19 -21.49
CA LYS A 45 -0.79 -22.24 -21.08
C LYS A 45 -0.56 -21.53 -19.73
N HIS A 46 -0.97 -20.27 -19.64
CA HIS A 46 -0.78 -19.46 -18.43
C HIS A 46 -1.61 -19.97 -17.23
N ARG A 47 -2.75 -20.65 -17.47
CA ARG A 47 -3.48 -21.31 -16.38
C ARG A 47 -2.66 -22.44 -15.76
N LEU A 48 -2.01 -23.25 -16.59
CA LEU A 48 -1.13 -24.32 -16.10
C LEU A 48 0.10 -23.76 -15.37
N GLU A 49 0.68 -22.67 -15.88
CA GLU A 49 1.79 -21.97 -15.20
C GLU A 49 1.37 -21.43 -13.83
N LEU A 50 0.20 -20.76 -13.74
CA LEU A 50 -0.34 -20.29 -12.46
C LEU A 50 -0.63 -21.43 -11.48
N MET A 51 -1.18 -22.55 -11.95
CA MET A 51 -1.41 -23.73 -11.11
C MET A 51 -0.09 -24.30 -10.58
N LYS A 52 0.90 -24.47 -11.45
CA LYS A 52 2.23 -24.94 -11.04
C LYS A 52 2.85 -24.00 -10.02
N PHE A 53 2.80 -22.70 -10.28
CA PHE A 53 3.31 -21.65 -9.41
C PHE A 53 2.68 -21.67 -8.01
N LEU A 54 1.36 -21.85 -7.93
CA LEU A 54 0.66 -21.94 -6.64
C LEU A 54 1.11 -23.14 -5.79
N LEU A 55 1.44 -24.25 -6.45
CA LEU A 55 1.93 -25.49 -5.81
C LEU A 55 3.42 -25.43 -5.43
N GLU A 56 4.18 -24.44 -5.90
CA GLU A 56 5.57 -24.28 -5.49
C GLU A 56 5.69 -23.95 -4.00
N ARG A 57 6.76 -24.45 -3.36
CA ARG A 57 7.07 -24.10 -1.97
C ARG A 57 7.53 -22.66 -1.93
N GLU A 58 7.06 -21.90 -0.95
CA GLU A 58 7.42 -20.48 -0.83
C GLU A 58 8.94 -20.25 -0.80
N ARG A 59 9.67 -21.11 -0.09
CA ARG A 59 11.14 -21.08 -0.02
C ARG A 59 11.82 -21.26 -1.39
N SER A 60 11.20 -21.90 -2.38
CA SER A 60 11.79 -22.00 -3.73
C SER A 60 11.58 -20.74 -4.57
N LEU A 61 10.77 -19.80 -4.10
CA LEU A 61 10.51 -18.50 -4.72
C LEU A 61 11.34 -17.37 -4.10
N ASP A 62 12.18 -17.70 -3.11
CA ASP A 62 12.97 -16.74 -2.35
C ASP A 62 13.83 -15.86 -3.27
N ALA A 63 13.84 -14.55 -3.01
CA ALA A 63 14.49 -13.52 -3.83
C ALA A 63 14.11 -13.47 -5.33
N LYS A 64 13.14 -14.28 -5.81
CA LYS A 64 12.73 -14.27 -7.22
C LYS A 64 11.67 -13.21 -7.51
N SER A 65 11.75 -12.59 -8.67
CA SER A 65 10.73 -11.69 -9.19
C SER A 65 9.67 -12.44 -10.01
N ILE A 66 8.50 -11.82 -10.19
CA ILE A 66 7.41 -12.39 -11.00
C ILE A 66 7.86 -12.62 -12.45
N CYS A 67 8.64 -11.70 -13.03
CA CYS A 67 9.17 -11.80 -14.40
C CYS A 67 10.29 -12.84 -14.58
N GLN A 68 10.85 -13.36 -13.51
CA GLN A 68 11.72 -14.54 -13.57
C GLN A 68 10.92 -15.86 -13.61
N ILE A 69 9.64 -15.83 -13.23
CA ILE A 69 8.75 -17.00 -13.23
C ILE A 69 7.90 -17.08 -14.50
N PHE A 70 7.35 -15.94 -14.94
CA PHE A 70 6.41 -15.88 -16.07
C PHE A 70 7.03 -15.21 -17.29
N GLU A 71 6.71 -15.73 -18.48
CA GLU A 71 7.15 -15.17 -19.77
C GLU A 71 6.41 -13.87 -20.15
N GLN A 72 6.95 -13.12 -21.11
CA GLN A 72 6.44 -11.79 -21.47
C GLN A 72 4.97 -11.75 -21.94
N SER A 73 4.48 -12.84 -22.52
CA SER A 73 3.08 -13.01 -22.94
C SER A 73 2.11 -13.01 -21.74
N PHE A 74 2.53 -13.48 -20.56
CA PHE A 74 1.71 -13.45 -19.34
C PHE A 74 1.34 -12.02 -18.94
N PHE A 75 2.32 -11.10 -19.02
CA PHE A 75 2.13 -9.69 -18.68
C PHE A 75 1.23 -8.92 -19.67
N LYS A 76 0.88 -9.55 -20.80
CA LYS A 76 -0.07 -9.02 -21.79
C LYS A 76 -1.50 -9.56 -21.59
N THR A 77 -1.72 -10.42 -20.59
CA THR A 77 -3.05 -10.99 -20.32
C THR A 77 -3.94 -9.99 -19.61
N GLY A 78 -5.26 -10.09 -19.85
CA GLY A 78 -6.24 -9.29 -19.10
C GLY A 78 -6.25 -9.63 -17.61
N PHE A 79 -5.84 -10.85 -17.24
CA PHE A 79 -5.63 -11.22 -15.84
C PHE A 79 -4.50 -10.44 -15.19
N TRP A 80 -3.31 -10.39 -15.80
CA TRP A 80 -2.20 -9.62 -15.23
C TRP A 80 -2.59 -8.16 -15.11
N MET A 81 -3.19 -7.56 -16.15
CA MET A 81 -3.65 -6.17 -16.11
C MET A 81 -4.61 -5.91 -14.93
N LEU A 82 -5.61 -6.77 -14.73
CA LEU A 82 -6.54 -6.63 -13.62
C LEU A 82 -5.87 -6.82 -12.26
N TRP A 83 -4.99 -7.82 -12.15
CA TRP A 83 -4.33 -8.17 -10.90
C TRP A 83 -3.30 -7.13 -10.47
N SER A 84 -2.44 -6.73 -11.41
CA SER A 84 -1.37 -5.77 -11.16
C SER A 84 -1.90 -4.41 -10.78
N THR A 85 -3.01 -3.97 -11.40
CA THR A 85 -3.63 -2.68 -11.08
C THR A 85 -4.47 -2.73 -9.81
N ALA A 86 -5.06 -3.87 -9.46
CA ALA A 86 -5.78 -4.01 -8.19
C ALA A 86 -4.85 -3.98 -6.97
N PHE A 87 -3.64 -4.53 -7.11
CA PHE A 87 -2.68 -4.69 -6.00
C PHE A 87 -1.39 -3.88 -6.17
N ALA A 88 -1.33 -2.97 -7.14
CA ALA A 88 -0.14 -2.18 -7.45
C ALA A 88 1.15 -3.00 -7.69
N LEU A 89 1.02 -4.19 -8.29
CA LEU A 89 2.15 -5.09 -8.56
C LEU A 89 2.85 -4.75 -9.88
N GLN A 90 4.16 -4.94 -9.92
CA GLN A 90 5.02 -4.79 -11.08
C GLN A 90 5.74 -6.11 -11.39
N PRO A 91 6.15 -6.34 -12.65
CA PRO A 91 6.81 -7.60 -13.03
C PRO A 91 8.07 -7.91 -12.23
N TRP A 92 8.80 -6.91 -11.74
CA TRP A 92 10.00 -7.08 -10.93
C TRP A 92 9.74 -7.29 -9.42
N HIS A 93 8.49 -7.16 -8.97
CA HIS A 93 8.13 -7.43 -7.57
C HIS A 93 8.27 -8.91 -7.21
N SER A 94 8.27 -9.18 -5.90
CA SER A 94 8.44 -10.50 -5.28
C SER A 94 7.41 -11.52 -5.77
N ALA A 95 7.92 -12.65 -6.25
CA ALA A 95 7.11 -13.81 -6.57
C ALA A 95 6.45 -14.39 -5.30
N VAL A 96 7.08 -14.29 -4.13
CA VAL A 96 6.48 -14.70 -2.85
C VAL A 96 5.22 -13.88 -2.57
N GLU A 97 5.30 -12.54 -2.69
CA GLU A 97 4.14 -11.67 -2.48
C GLU A 97 3.04 -11.97 -3.50
N PHE A 98 3.38 -12.10 -4.78
CA PHE A 98 2.38 -12.45 -5.79
C PHE A 98 1.70 -13.78 -5.50
N ARG A 99 2.46 -14.80 -5.06
CA ARG A 99 1.89 -16.09 -4.64
C ARG A 99 0.96 -15.91 -3.45
N ARG A 100 1.36 -15.19 -2.39
CA ARG A 100 0.50 -14.93 -1.21
C ARG A 100 -0.80 -14.23 -1.61
N HIS A 101 -0.73 -13.25 -2.51
CA HIS A 101 -1.92 -12.58 -3.06
C HIS A 101 -2.84 -13.56 -3.77
N LEU A 102 -2.31 -14.43 -4.65
CA LEU A 102 -3.12 -15.46 -5.31
C LEU A 102 -3.75 -16.41 -4.29
N ARG A 103 -3.00 -16.87 -3.28
CA ARG A 103 -3.56 -17.78 -2.26
C ARG A 103 -4.69 -17.14 -1.46
N LYS A 104 -4.59 -15.83 -1.18
CA LYS A 104 -5.54 -15.10 -0.34
C LYS A 104 -6.77 -14.59 -1.11
N TYR A 105 -6.58 -14.05 -2.32
CA TYR A 105 -7.60 -13.27 -3.03
C TYR A 105 -8.08 -13.87 -4.36
N LEU A 106 -7.57 -15.03 -4.80
CA LEU A 106 -7.95 -15.58 -6.11
C LEU A 106 -9.44 -15.94 -6.21
N GLU A 107 -10.11 -16.30 -5.12
CA GLU A 107 -11.57 -16.48 -5.12
C GLU A 107 -12.31 -15.16 -5.31
N ASP A 108 -11.79 -14.10 -4.70
CA ASP A 108 -12.40 -12.78 -4.69
C ASP A 108 -12.23 -12.07 -6.04
N ILE A 109 -11.32 -12.54 -6.92
CA ILE A 109 -11.12 -11.97 -8.26
C ILE A 109 -12.40 -12.01 -9.12
N GLN A 110 -13.24 -13.04 -8.95
CA GLN A 110 -14.50 -13.14 -9.68
C GLN A 110 -15.51 -12.08 -9.24
N HIS A 111 -15.32 -11.56 -8.03
CA HIS A 111 -16.12 -10.51 -7.40
C HIS A 111 -15.37 -9.18 -7.33
N ILE A 112 -14.26 -9.02 -8.05
CA ILE A 112 -13.46 -7.80 -8.00
C ILE A 112 -14.20 -6.56 -8.54
N ASN A 113 -15.32 -6.79 -9.23
CA ASN A 113 -16.25 -5.77 -9.72
C ASN A 113 -17.53 -5.68 -8.86
N ASP A 114 -17.72 -6.55 -7.87
CA ASP A 114 -18.85 -6.52 -6.94
C ASP A 114 -18.57 -5.51 -5.83
N VAL A 115 -19.24 -4.37 -5.93
CA VAL A 115 -19.00 -3.20 -5.10
C VAL A 115 -19.71 -3.35 -3.75
N LYS A 116 -20.78 -4.16 -3.70
CA LYS A 116 -21.51 -4.45 -2.47
C LYS A 116 -20.68 -5.23 -1.47
N LYS A 117 -19.76 -6.07 -1.97
CA LYS A 117 -18.84 -6.86 -1.14
C LYS A 117 -17.60 -6.09 -0.68
N ALA A 118 -17.32 -4.91 -1.26
CA ALA A 118 -16.20 -4.09 -0.87
C ALA A 118 -16.52 -3.32 0.43
N TYR A 119 -15.75 -3.55 1.49
CA TYR A 119 -15.83 -2.76 2.71
C TYR A 119 -15.20 -1.39 2.48
N ARG A 120 -15.92 -0.33 2.84
CA ARG A 120 -15.44 1.05 2.76
C ARG A 120 -15.76 1.79 4.04
N THR A 121 -14.84 2.64 4.45
CA THR A 121 -15.06 3.59 5.53
C THR A 121 -15.92 4.77 5.04
N LYS A 122 -16.60 5.45 5.97
CA LYS A 122 -17.44 6.61 5.65
C LYS A 122 -16.62 7.78 5.09
N TYR A 123 -15.47 8.03 5.69
CA TYR A 123 -14.51 9.05 5.30
C TYR A 123 -13.18 8.37 4.92
N ASN A 124 -12.12 9.15 4.71
CA ASN A 124 -10.76 8.61 4.61
C ASN A 124 -10.38 7.79 5.87
N LEU A 125 -9.32 6.98 5.75
CA LEU A 125 -8.88 6.06 6.79
C LEU A 125 -8.41 6.78 8.06
N PHE A 126 -7.87 7.99 7.95
CA PHE A 126 -7.42 8.76 9.12
C PHE A 126 -8.62 9.15 9.98
N ASP A 127 -9.62 9.81 9.39
CA ASP A 127 -10.83 10.23 10.11
C ASP A 127 -11.69 9.04 10.57
N SER A 128 -11.70 7.93 9.83
CA SER A 128 -12.59 6.80 10.12
C SER A 128 -11.98 5.72 11.01
N ILE A 129 -10.65 5.64 11.10
CA ILE A 129 -9.95 4.57 11.84
C ILE A 129 -8.93 5.16 12.80
N THR A 130 -7.95 5.93 12.29
CA THR A 130 -6.83 6.41 13.10
C THR A 130 -7.29 7.34 14.22
N LEU A 131 -8.12 8.34 13.90
CA LEU A 131 -8.59 9.31 14.88
C LEU A 131 -9.48 8.67 15.96
N PRO A 132 -10.49 7.83 15.64
CA PRO A 132 -11.27 7.12 16.67
C PRO A 132 -10.43 6.24 17.59
N ILE A 133 -9.46 5.49 17.05
CA ILE A 133 -8.56 4.67 17.87
C ILE A 133 -7.70 5.57 18.78
N THR A 134 -7.18 6.68 18.24
CA THR A 134 -6.37 7.63 19.01
C THR A 134 -7.15 8.23 20.17
N GLU A 135 -8.38 8.68 19.94
CA GLU A 135 -9.23 9.26 20.99
C GLU A 135 -9.63 8.21 22.03
N PHE A 136 -9.90 6.97 21.62
CA PHE A 136 -10.11 5.85 22.54
C PHE A 136 -8.89 5.63 23.44
N LEU A 137 -7.69 5.51 22.87
CA LEU A 137 -6.46 5.27 23.63
C LEU A 137 -6.13 6.43 24.58
N LYS A 138 -6.36 7.69 24.18
CA LYS A 138 -6.23 8.84 25.08
C LYS A 138 -7.21 8.76 26.25
N GLY A 139 -8.45 8.34 25.99
CA GLY A 139 -9.46 8.11 27.02
C GLY A 139 -9.07 7.03 28.04
N GLU A 140 -8.34 6.01 27.59
CA GLU A 140 -7.76 4.95 28.44
C GLU A 140 -6.43 5.37 29.12
N GLY A 141 -5.97 6.62 28.92
CA GLY A 141 -4.78 7.16 29.59
C GLY A 141 -3.45 6.82 28.91
N VAL A 142 -3.46 6.40 27.64
CA VAL A 142 -2.22 6.15 26.87
C VAL A 142 -1.46 7.46 26.64
N ASP A 143 -0.15 7.45 26.90
CA ASP A 143 0.76 8.58 26.70
C ASP A 143 1.21 8.70 25.23
N PHE A 144 0.86 9.80 24.58
CA PHE A 144 1.27 10.12 23.21
C PHE A 144 2.38 11.18 23.22
N ARG A 145 3.58 10.81 22.77
CA ARG A 145 4.74 11.70 22.68
C ARG A 145 5.06 12.06 21.24
N PHE A 146 4.73 13.29 20.84
CA PHE A 146 5.08 13.84 19.53
C PHE A 146 6.43 14.56 19.57
N ASN A 147 6.96 14.94 18.39
CA ASN A 147 8.24 15.64 18.25
C ASN A 147 9.40 14.94 18.99
N THR A 148 9.35 13.61 19.01
CA THR A 148 10.27 12.74 19.73
C THR A 148 10.82 11.71 18.74
N GLU A 149 12.13 11.71 18.53
CA GLU A 149 12.80 10.82 17.58
C GLU A 149 13.55 9.73 18.34
N VAL A 150 13.14 8.46 18.16
CA VAL A 150 13.92 7.32 18.68
C VAL A 150 15.13 7.11 17.79
N THR A 151 16.32 7.23 18.35
CA THR A 151 17.58 7.16 17.59
C THR A 151 18.33 5.85 17.78
N ASP A 152 18.00 5.09 18.82
CA ASP A 152 18.60 3.78 19.10
C ASP A 152 17.79 2.99 20.14
N LEU A 153 17.97 1.67 20.15
CA LEU A 153 17.54 0.78 21.22
C LEU A 153 18.76 0.05 21.77
N LEU A 154 19.12 0.24 23.03
CA LEU A 154 20.21 -0.52 23.64
C LEU A 154 19.67 -1.87 24.10
N LEU A 155 20.42 -2.93 23.78
CA LEU A 155 20.03 -4.29 24.06
C LEU A 155 21.11 -5.02 24.83
N TYR A 156 20.69 -5.95 25.68
CA TYR A 156 21.55 -6.83 26.46
C TYR A 156 21.31 -8.31 26.10
N PRO A 157 22.37 -9.13 26.01
CA PRO A 157 23.77 -8.70 25.85
C PRO A 157 23.99 -7.96 24.53
N GLU A 158 25.05 -7.15 24.41
CA GLU A 158 25.36 -6.44 23.15
C GLU A 158 25.68 -7.43 22.02
N SER A 159 26.38 -8.52 22.35
CA SER A 159 26.63 -9.64 21.44
C SER A 159 25.48 -10.65 21.53
N ASP A 160 24.73 -10.81 20.43
CA ASP A 160 23.46 -11.55 20.37
C ASP A 160 22.34 -10.97 21.26
N PRO A 161 21.82 -9.79 20.89
CA PRO A 161 20.75 -9.09 21.60
C PRO A 161 19.55 -9.96 21.94
N THR A 162 19.14 -9.88 23.21
CA THR A 162 18.01 -10.65 23.76
C THR A 162 16.92 -9.73 24.33
N THR A 163 17.31 -8.75 25.15
CA THR A 163 16.38 -7.86 25.88
C THR A 163 16.72 -6.40 25.57
N VAL A 164 15.73 -5.58 25.23
CA VAL A 164 15.90 -4.11 25.16
C VAL A 164 15.95 -3.57 26.58
N SER A 165 17.03 -2.89 26.93
CA SER A 165 17.21 -2.26 28.24
C SER A 165 16.92 -0.76 28.22
N GLU A 166 17.15 -0.09 27.08
CA GLU A 166 17.05 1.37 27.00
C GLU A 166 16.56 1.84 25.63
N ILE A 167 15.72 2.87 25.60
CA ILE A 167 15.32 3.60 24.39
C ILE A 167 16.04 4.94 24.39
N LYS A 168 16.96 5.14 23.43
CA LYS A 168 17.62 6.43 23.22
C LYS A 168 16.78 7.28 22.28
N LEU A 169 16.42 8.48 22.71
CA LEU A 169 15.60 9.39 21.92
C LEU A 169 16.12 10.82 21.95
N ILE A 170 15.71 11.63 20.98
CA ILE A 170 15.89 13.08 20.97
C ILE A 170 14.51 13.71 21.14
N LYS A 171 14.39 14.62 22.10
CA LYS A 171 13.18 15.40 22.34
C LYS A 171 13.57 16.86 22.49
N ASP A 172 12.95 17.73 21.69
CA ASP A 172 13.22 19.17 21.68
C ASP A 172 14.71 19.55 21.48
N GLY A 173 15.48 18.65 20.82
CA GLY A 173 16.92 18.80 20.57
C GLY A 173 17.82 18.14 21.61
N ASP A 174 17.28 17.71 22.75
CA ASP A 174 18.03 17.09 23.84
C ASP A 174 17.99 15.56 23.75
N GLU A 175 19.16 14.93 23.93
CA GLU A 175 19.24 13.47 24.07
C GLU A 175 18.65 13.05 25.42
N CYS A 176 17.66 12.17 25.38
CA CYS A 176 17.05 11.56 26.55
C CYS A 176 17.12 10.04 26.44
N LEU A 177 16.94 9.39 27.59
CA LEU A 177 16.99 7.94 27.71
C LEU A 177 15.81 7.44 28.54
N ILE A 178 15.15 6.39 28.05
CA ILE A 178 14.10 5.68 28.79
C ILE A 178 14.66 4.31 29.16
N MET A 179 14.80 4.06 30.45
CA MET A 179 15.14 2.73 30.97
C MET A 179 13.91 1.82 30.86
N LEU A 180 14.13 0.57 30.45
CA LEU A 180 13.12 -0.48 30.43
C LEU A 180 13.51 -1.56 31.44
N ASP A 181 12.56 -1.94 32.28
CA ASP A 181 12.68 -3.15 33.08
C ASP A 181 12.52 -4.39 32.18
N PRO A 182 13.03 -5.58 32.58
CA PRO A 182 12.91 -6.80 31.76
C PRO A 182 11.46 -7.19 31.40
N GLU A 183 10.49 -6.76 32.21
CA GLU A 183 9.05 -6.98 32.01
C GLU A 183 8.40 -5.95 31.06
N ASP A 184 9.06 -4.83 30.77
CA ASP A 184 8.56 -3.81 29.85
C ASP A 184 8.68 -4.29 28.41
N ILE A 185 7.60 -4.13 27.63
CA ILE A 185 7.54 -4.59 26.25
C ILE A 185 7.77 -3.42 25.27
N CYS A 186 8.67 -3.63 24.31
CA CYS A 186 9.02 -2.69 23.25
C CYS A 186 8.48 -3.17 21.89
N PHE A 187 7.63 -2.37 21.25
CA PHE A 187 7.19 -2.60 19.87
C PHE A 187 7.91 -1.63 18.93
N VAL A 188 8.46 -2.15 17.84
CA VAL A 188 9.19 -1.38 16.82
C VAL A 188 8.50 -1.56 15.48
N ASP A 189 8.13 -0.46 14.82
CA ASP A 189 7.84 -0.47 13.39
C ASP A 189 9.16 -0.21 12.65
N PRO A 190 9.78 -1.23 12.02
CA PRO A 190 11.14 -1.11 11.52
C PRO A 190 11.22 -0.24 10.26
N GLY A 191 10.13 -0.08 9.51
CA GLY A 191 10.17 0.71 8.28
C GLY A 191 8.78 1.14 7.83
N TYR A 192 8.74 2.23 7.06
CA TYR A 192 7.49 2.78 6.57
C TYR A 192 7.52 3.01 5.06
N SER A 193 6.48 2.58 4.34
CA SER A 193 6.39 2.69 2.88
C SER A 193 6.19 4.11 2.39
N ARG A 194 5.73 5.04 3.24
CA ARG A 194 5.71 6.48 2.91
C ARG A 194 6.93 7.23 3.44
N SER A 195 8.00 6.52 3.82
CA SER A 195 9.24 7.18 4.20
C SER A 195 9.82 8.01 3.07
N GLY A 196 10.36 9.17 3.41
CA GLY A 196 10.85 10.14 2.42
C GLY A 196 9.75 10.71 1.51
N ALA A 197 8.48 10.65 1.92
CA ALA A 197 7.38 11.24 1.15
C ALA A 197 7.57 12.75 0.97
N VAL A 198 7.44 13.21 -0.27
CA VAL A 198 7.62 14.63 -0.63
C VAL A 198 6.43 15.12 -1.43
N PHE A 199 5.93 16.30 -1.08
CA PHE A 199 4.76 16.91 -1.71
C PHE A 199 5.20 17.96 -2.73
N GLY A 200 4.52 17.98 -3.87
CA GLY A 200 4.54 19.11 -4.78
C GLY A 200 3.33 20.01 -4.54
N SER A 201 2.95 20.76 -5.57
CA SER A 201 1.76 21.59 -5.57
C SER A 201 1.12 21.61 -6.96
N ASP A 202 0.05 22.38 -7.09
CA ASP A 202 -0.62 22.56 -8.38
C ASP A 202 0.33 23.09 -9.47
N ASN A 203 1.33 23.89 -9.08
CA ASN A 203 2.26 24.59 -9.97
C ASN A 203 3.73 24.16 -9.82
N ALA A 204 4.03 23.16 -8.98
CA ALA A 204 5.40 22.68 -8.78
C ALA A 204 5.43 21.17 -8.58
N SER A 205 6.44 20.51 -9.16
CA SER A 205 6.66 19.09 -8.94
C SER A 205 7.08 18.80 -7.50
N PRO A 206 6.91 17.56 -7.00
CA PRO A 206 7.56 17.15 -5.78
C PRO A 206 9.09 17.34 -5.90
N PRO A 207 9.80 17.73 -4.84
CA PRO A 207 11.25 17.93 -4.84
C PRO A 207 12.04 16.61 -4.86
N TYR A 208 11.71 15.69 -5.77
CA TYR A 208 12.32 14.37 -5.90
C TYR A 208 13.81 14.44 -6.31
N LEU A 209 14.26 15.58 -6.83
CA LEU A 209 15.61 15.80 -7.36
C LEU A 209 16.38 16.95 -6.67
N THR A 210 15.79 17.62 -5.67
CA THR A 210 16.38 18.82 -5.04
C THR A 210 16.84 18.58 -3.59
N SER A 211 17.46 17.41 -3.38
CA SER A 211 18.53 17.11 -2.40
C SER A 211 18.26 16.57 -0.99
N ASN A 212 17.03 16.40 -0.48
CA ASN A 212 16.86 15.90 0.91
C ASN A 212 15.97 14.66 1.10
N TRP A 213 15.37 14.09 0.05
CA TRP A 213 14.48 12.93 0.25
C TRP A 213 15.26 11.68 0.67
N GLU A 214 16.48 11.49 0.15
CA GLU A 214 17.37 10.40 0.56
C GLU A 214 17.75 10.54 2.03
N ASP A 215 18.09 11.75 2.48
CA ASP A 215 18.39 12.02 3.88
C ASP A 215 17.18 11.77 4.79
N LEU A 216 15.99 12.20 4.38
CA LEU A 216 14.74 11.93 5.12
C LEU A 216 14.45 10.43 5.20
N MET A 217 14.55 9.73 4.08
CA MET A 217 14.36 8.28 3.99
C MET A 217 15.36 7.54 4.89
N MET A 218 16.65 7.88 4.79
CA MET A 218 17.71 7.28 5.61
C MET A 218 17.51 7.59 7.09
N LYS A 219 17.08 8.80 7.43
CA LYS A 219 16.78 9.21 8.81
C LYS A 219 15.67 8.35 9.42
N GLU A 220 14.56 8.16 8.72
CA GLU A 220 13.41 7.39 9.20
C GLU A 220 13.72 5.88 9.34
N TRP A 221 14.66 5.37 8.55
CA TRP A 221 15.07 3.96 8.57
C TRP A 221 16.31 3.68 9.42
N LYS A 222 16.92 4.74 9.98
CA LYS A 222 18.15 4.66 10.77
C LYS A 222 18.01 3.73 11.98
N LEU A 223 16.85 3.70 12.62
CA LEU A 223 16.59 2.82 13.75
C LEU A 223 16.71 1.35 13.34
N TRP A 224 16.12 0.96 12.20
CA TRP A 224 16.21 -0.39 11.70
C TRP A 224 17.62 -0.74 11.23
N GLN A 225 18.33 0.17 10.57
CA GLN A 225 19.76 -0.04 10.23
C GLN A 225 20.59 -0.37 11.47
N LYS A 226 20.45 0.41 12.54
CA LYS A 226 21.15 0.16 13.80
C LYS A 226 20.78 -1.18 14.45
N LEU A 227 19.52 -1.60 14.37
CA LEU A 227 19.10 -2.92 14.87
C LEU A 227 19.72 -4.04 14.03
N SER A 228 19.67 -3.92 12.70
CA SER A 228 20.30 -4.85 11.76
C SER A 228 21.80 -5.01 12.00
N ASP A 229 22.51 -3.91 12.30
CA ASP A 229 23.95 -3.93 12.60
C ASP A 229 24.28 -4.71 13.88
N LYS A 230 23.34 -4.78 14.83
CA LYS A 230 23.50 -5.52 16.09
C LYS A 230 23.25 -7.02 15.93
N SER A 231 22.34 -7.41 15.03
CA SER A 231 22.06 -8.82 14.74
C SER A 231 21.24 -9.00 13.47
N SER A 232 21.56 -10.04 12.69
CA SER A 232 20.80 -10.45 11.50
C SER A 232 19.35 -10.82 11.81
N LYS A 233 19.00 -11.16 13.06
CA LYS A 233 17.61 -11.46 13.46
C LYS A 233 16.67 -10.26 13.26
N PHE A 234 17.22 -9.05 13.16
CA PHE A 234 16.46 -7.83 12.93
C PHE A 234 16.26 -7.51 11.44
N GLY A 235 16.72 -8.35 10.52
CA GLY A 235 16.50 -8.17 9.08
C GLY A 235 17.58 -7.34 8.39
N ASN A 236 17.31 -6.96 7.14
CA ASN A 236 18.25 -6.24 6.28
C ASN A 236 17.54 -5.06 5.56
N PRO A 237 17.52 -3.86 6.17
CA PRO A 237 16.86 -2.69 5.58
C PRO A 237 17.48 -2.25 4.25
N THR A 238 18.77 -2.56 4.02
CA THR A 238 19.52 -2.17 2.82
C THR A 238 18.89 -2.72 1.53
N ASN A 239 18.29 -3.92 1.58
CA ASN A 239 17.61 -4.52 0.42
C ASN A 239 16.47 -3.62 -0.09
N PHE A 240 15.82 -2.85 0.78
CA PHE A 240 14.72 -1.96 0.42
C PHE A 240 15.23 -0.56 0.04
N LEU A 241 16.14 0.00 0.82
CA LEU A 241 16.62 1.38 0.68
C LEU A 241 17.38 1.63 -0.63
N LEU A 242 18.19 0.68 -1.09
CA LEU A 242 18.98 0.84 -2.32
C LEU A 242 18.13 0.75 -3.61
N ARG A 243 16.84 0.44 -3.49
CA ARG A 243 15.93 0.15 -4.61
C ARG A 243 14.74 1.12 -4.65
N ALA A 244 14.94 2.35 -4.17
CA ALA A 244 13.94 3.42 -4.21
C ALA A 244 13.47 3.75 -5.64
N LEU A 245 14.33 3.60 -6.67
CA LEU A 245 13.90 3.77 -8.06
C LEU A 245 12.96 2.66 -8.55
N GLU A 246 13.11 1.44 -8.03
CA GLU A 246 12.24 0.29 -8.39
C GLU A 246 10.93 0.27 -7.61
N SER A 247 10.93 0.87 -6.42
CA SER A 247 9.79 0.88 -5.50
C SER A 247 9.04 2.22 -5.47
N GLY A 248 9.60 3.25 -6.10
CA GLY A 248 9.07 4.59 -6.17
C GLY A 248 7.74 4.66 -6.91
N VAL A 249 6.76 5.30 -6.27
CA VAL A 249 5.47 5.61 -6.88
C VAL A 249 5.17 7.09 -6.69
N GLU A 250 4.31 7.63 -7.54
CA GLU A 250 3.79 8.97 -7.35
C GLU A 250 2.27 8.92 -7.24
N THR A 251 1.74 9.59 -6.23
CA THR A 251 0.31 9.73 -6.00
C THR A 251 -0.11 11.17 -6.24
N PHE A 252 -1.37 11.40 -6.53
CA PHE A 252 -1.92 12.74 -6.60
C PHE A 252 -3.34 12.76 -6.06
N THR A 253 -3.67 13.85 -5.37
CA THR A 253 -5.03 14.14 -4.91
C THR A 253 -5.52 15.38 -5.66
N THR A 254 -6.65 15.23 -6.34
CA THR A 254 -7.28 16.31 -7.11
C THR A 254 -8.56 16.73 -6.39
N THR A 255 -8.59 17.99 -5.97
CA THR A 255 -9.80 18.67 -5.50
C THR A 255 -10.46 19.34 -6.70
N LEU A 256 -11.75 19.09 -6.92
CA LEU A 256 -12.52 19.54 -8.07
C LEU A 256 -13.73 20.33 -7.59
N TRP A 257 -13.99 21.47 -8.22
CA TRP A 257 -15.15 22.32 -7.93
C TRP A 257 -16.21 22.17 -9.03
N GLY A 258 -17.44 21.91 -8.60
CA GLY A 258 -18.58 21.74 -9.48
C GLY A 258 -18.66 20.35 -10.14
N PRO A 259 -19.75 20.10 -10.90
CA PRO A 259 -20.11 18.75 -11.34
C PRO A 259 -19.44 18.31 -12.64
N GLN A 260 -18.67 19.18 -13.31
CA GLN A 260 -18.21 18.94 -14.69
C GLN A 260 -17.44 17.62 -14.83
N PHE A 261 -16.41 17.41 -14.01
CA PHE A 261 -15.61 16.19 -14.05
C PHE A 261 -16.45 14.95 -13.76
N MET A 262 -17.31 15.00 -12.73
CA MET A 262 -18.13 13.85 -12.33
C MET A 262 -19.14 13.46 -13.41
N ASN A 263 -19.75 14.45 -14.08
CA ASN A 263 -20.66 14.20 -15.21
C ASN A 263 -19.94 13.56 -16.41
N LEU A 264 -18.73 14.03 -16.72
CA LEU A 264 -17.90 13.46 -17.78
C LEU A 264 -17.48 12.02 -17.44
N TYR A 265 -17.06 11.79 -16.20
CA TYR A 265 -16.69 10.47 -15.68
C TYR A 265 -17.85 9.47 -15.76
N GLU A 266 -19.04 9.82 -15.25
CA GLU A 266 -20.22 8.93 -15.30
C GLU A 266 -20.65 8.66 -16.74
N LYS A 267 -20.55 9.65 -17.63
CA LYS A 267 -20.84 9.46 -19.06
C LYS A 267 -19.88 8.48 -19.74
N LEU A 268 -18.59 8.56 -19.42
CA LEU A 268 -17.54 7.72 -20.02
C LEU A 268 -17.58 6.29 -19.47
N THR A 269 -17.62 6.15 -18.14
CA THR A 269 -17.45 4.87 -17.44
C THR A 269 -18.75 4.13 -17.19
N ARG A 270 -19.88 4.84 -17.21
CA ARG A 270 -21.18 4.39 -16.69
C ARG A 270 -21.15 4.07 -15.19
N ASP A 271 -20.15 4.58 -14.49
CA ASP A 271 -19.96 4.41 -13.05
C ASP A 271 -20.15 5.74 -12.32
N ARG A 272 -20.84 5.70 -11.18
CA ARG A 272 -20.97 6.85 -10.27
C ARG A 272 -19.81 6.92 -9.27
N PRO A 273 -19.53 8.07 -8.66
CA PRO A 273 -18.55 8.16 -7.58
C PRO A 273 -18.83 7.14 -6.46
N GLY A 274 -17.80 6.42 -6.01
CA GLY A 274 -17.96 5.37 -5.01
C GLY A 274 -18.52 4.05 -5.54
N THR A 275 -18.73 3.93 -6.85
CA THR A 275 -19.13 2.65 -7.49
C THR A 275 -17.99 1.92 -8.18
N GLY A 276 -16.88 2.60 -8.45
CA GLY A 276 -15.71 1.95 -9.02
C GLY A 276 -14.90 1.20 -7.97
N ALA A 277 -14.41 0.03 -8.34
CA ALA A 277 -13.04 -0.31 -7.99
C ALA A 277 -12.11 0.46 -8.96
N MET A 278 -10.85 0.65 -8.60
CA MET A 278 -9.88 1.50 -9.30
C MET A 278 -9.95 1.45 -10.85
N LEU A 279 -9.91 2.60 -11.50
CA LEU A 279 -9.95 2.78 -12.96
C LEU A 279 -8.52 2.89 -13.50
N SER A 280 -8.08 1.89 -14.26
CA SER A 280 -6.74 1.82 -14.83
C SER A 280 -6.68 2.44 -16.23
N LEU A 281 -5.68 3.25 -16.49
CA LEU A 281 -5.40 3.80 -17.83
C LEU A 281 -4.33 2.92 -18.48
N THR A 282 -4.73 1.89 -19.23
CA THR A 282 -3.86 0.77 -19.61
C THR A 282 -2.75 1.16 -20.58
N ASP A 283 -2.95 2.22 -21.37
CA ASP A 283 -1.98 2.70 -22.34
C ASP A 283 -1.14 3.88 -21.80
N SER A 284 -1.32 4.21 -20.53
CA SER A 284 -0.50 5.22 -19.86
C SER A 284 0.92 4.68 -19.65
N LYS A 285 1.92 5.40 -20.15
CA LYS A 285 3.34 5.10 -19.91
C LYS A 285 3.74 5.26 -18.43
N TRP A 286 2.97 6.02 -17.66
CA TRP A 286 3.11 6.16 -16.21
C TRP A 286 2.41 5.03 -15.43
N SER A 287 1.63 4.16 -16.09
CA SER A 287 0.80 3.14 -15.45
C SER A 287 -0.21 3.74 -14.45
N ILE A 288 -0.96 4.76 -14.90
CA ILE A 288 -1.88 5.52 -14.05
C ILE A 288 -3.11 4.68 -13.66
N SER A 289 -3.49 4.77 -12.39
CA SER A 289 -4.74 4.24 -11.87
C SER A 289 -5.46 5.30 -11.03
N LEU A 290 -6.78 5.42 -11.21
CA LEU A 290 -7.63 6.44 -10.57
C LEU A 290 -8.62 5.80 -9.60
N THR A 291 -8.85 6.46 -8.48
CA THR A 291 -9.91 6.14 -7.53
C THR A 291 -10.86 7.32 -7.40
N ILE A 292 -12.13 7.07 -7.68
CA ILE A 292 -13.22 8.03 -7.53
C ILE A 292 -14.05 7.57 -6.33
N PRO A 293 -13.66 7.93 -5.10
CA PRO A 293 -14.33 7.45 -3.91
C PRO A 293 -15.74 8.02 -3.79
N TYR A 294 -16.53 7.43 -2.89
CA TYR A 294 -17.82 8.00 -2.52
C TYR A 294 -17.59 9.38 -1.91
N GLN A 295 -18.37 10.38 -2.33
CA GLN A 295 -18.26 11.75 -1.82
C GLN A 295 -19.30 11.95 -0.70
N LEU A 296 -18.97 12.56 0.43
CA LEU A 296 -17.72 13.23 0.79
C LEU A 296 -16.72 12.28 1.46
N ILE A 297 -15.42 12.50 1.26
CA ILE A 297 -14.36 11.71 1.92
C ILE A 297 -13.73 12.40 3.14
N PHE A 298 -14.00 13.69 3.34
CA PHE A 298 -13.66 14.41 4.56
C PHE A 298 -14.93 14.86 5.29
N PRO A 299 -14.95 14.87 6.63
CA PRO A 299 -16.11 15.35 7.39
C PRO A 299 -16.51 16.79 7.05
N THR A 300 -15.55 17.64 6.70
CA THR A 300 -15.71 19.08 6.45
C THR A 300 -15.72 19.46 4.96
N GLN A 301 -15.78 18.48 4.05
CA GLN A 301 -15.76 18.74 2.62
C GLN A 301 -17.06 19.48 2.18
N PRO A 302 -16.97 20.58 1.41
CA PRO A 302 -18.16 21.22 0.84
C PRO A 302 -18.93 20.29 -0.10
N LEU A 303 -20.25 20.46 -0.20
CA LEU A 303 -21.13 19.58 -1.00
C LEU A 303 -20.88 19.68 -2.52
N ASP A 304 -20.41 20.83 -2.98
CA ASP A 304 -20.08 21.13 -4.38
C ASP A 304 -18.61 20.85 -4.73
N VAL A 305 -17.84 20.34 -3.77
CA VAL A 305 -16.45 19.94 -3.94
C VAL A 305 -16.35 18.43 -4.00
N HIS A 306 -15.52 17.94 -4.91
CA HIS A 306 -15.23 16.53 -5.07
C HIS A 306 -13.74 16.25 -4.95
N VAL A 307 -13.38 15.10 -4.39
CA VAL A 307 -11.98 14.68 -4.28
C VAL A 307 -11.79 13.34 -4.96
N ILE A 308 -10.83 13.27 -5.87
CA ILE A 308 -10.38 12.05 -6.52
C ILE A 308 -8.90 11.85 -6.25
N CYS A 309 -8.46 10.59 -6.25
CA CYS A 309 -7.06 10.24 -6.06
C CYS A 309 -6.58 9.44 -7.26
N GLY A 310 -5.29 9.52 -7.56
CA GLY A 310 -4.66 8.59 -8.48
C GLY A 310 -3.23 8.27 -8.06
N TYR A 311 -2.66 7.26 -8.69
CA TYR A 311 -1.25 6.95 -8.59
C TYR A 311 -0.69 6.50 -9.94
N ALA A 312 0.62 6.55 -10.05
CA ALA A 312 1.42 5.99 -11.13
C ALA A 312 2.49 5.05 -10.57
N LEU A 313 2.65 3.90 -11.21
CA LEU A 313 3.69 2.91 -10.86
C LEU A 313 4.96 3.06 -11.70
N SER A 314 4.93 3.91 -12.72
CA SER A 314 6.11 4.20 -13.55
C SER A 314 6.34 5.71 -13.68
N PRO A 315 6.43 6.45 -12.57
CA PRO A 315 6.56 7.91 -12.56
C PRO A 315 7.89 8.42 -13.16
N SER A 316 8.90 7.56 -13.32
CA SER A 316 10.16 7.90 -13.99
C SER A 316 10.04 7.99 -15.53
N ASN A 317 8.98 7.43 -16.11
CA ASN A 317 8.79 7.41 -17.57
C ASN A 317 8.27 8.75 -18.06
N GLU A 318 8.55 9.10 -19.32
CA GLU A 318 7.84 10.19 -19.99
C GLU A 318 6.37 9.83 -20.24
N GLY A 319 5.48 10.81 -20.10
CA GLY A 319 4.05 10.65 -20.35
C GLY A 319 3.70 10.44 -21.83
N ASN A 320 2.42 10.21 -22.10
CA ASN A 320 1.89 10.10 -23.45
C ASN A 320 1.62 11.48 -24.06
N PHE A 321 1.11 12.42 -23.27
CA PHE A 321 0.71 13.76 -23.68
C PHE A 321 1.61 14.83 -23.06
N VAL A 322 2.03 14.63 -21.81
CA VAL A 322 3.06 15.43 -21.16
C VAL A 322 4.40 14.72 -21.29
N VAL A 323 5.26 15.21 -22.19
CA VAL A 323 6.55 14.60 -22.53
C VAL A 323 7.61 14.95 -21.48
N LYS A 324 7.36 14.53 -20.24
CA LYS A 324 8.24 14.66 -19.08
C LYS A 324 8.06 13.46 -18.14
N PRO A 325 9.09 13.05 -17.38
CA PRO A 325 8.91 12.19 -16.22
C PRO A 325 7.86 12.78 -15.27
N MET A 326 6.97 11.93 -14.75
CA MET A 326 5.91 12.38 -13.83
C MET A 326 6.47 13.10 -12.61
N PHE A 327 7.60 12.64 -12.05
CA PHE A 327 8.27 13.29 -10.92
C PHE A 327 8.74 14.72 -11.21
N ALA A 328 8.80 15.13 -12.48
CA ALA A 328 9.16 16.48 -12.92
C ALA A 328 7.92 17.30 -13.37
N CYS A 329 6.71 16.80 -13.10
CA CYS A 329 5.46 17.44 -13.45
C CYS A 329 4.83 18.14 -12.23
N SER A 330 4.25 19.31 -12.45
CA SER A 330 3.34 19.94 -11.49
C SER A 330 2.03 19.16 -11.39
N GLY A 331 1.20 19.48 -10.39
CA GLY A 331 -0.15 18.94 -10.29
C GLY A 331 -0.99 19.17 -11.57
N GLN A 332 -0.93 20.35 -12.16
CA GLN A 332 -1.65 20.65 -13.41
C GLN A 332 -1.17 19.79 -14.59
N GLU A 333 0.12 19.54 -14.71
CA GLU A 333 0.68 18.71 -15.78
C GLU A 333 0.31 17.24 -15.60
N ILE A 334 0.35 16.74 -14.35
CA ILE A 334 -0.11 15.39 -14.02
C ILE A 334 -1.58 15.22 -14.41
N PHE A 335 -2.42 16.19 -14.06
CA PHE A 335 -3.83 16.09 -14.37
C PHE A 335 -4.15 16.35 -15.84
N THR A 336 -3.32 17.11 -16.55
CA THR A 336 -3.37 17.23 -18.02
C THR A 336 -3.20 15.87 -18.70
N GLU A 337 -2.22 15.08 -18.28
CA GLU A 337 -2.02 13.71 -18.76
C GLU A 337 -3.28 12.86 -18.52
N VAL A 338 -3.80 12.89 -17.28
CA VAL A 338 -5.02 12.14 -16.89
C VAL A 338 -6.22 12.53 -17.76
N LEU A 339 -6.51 13.82 -17.87
CA LEU A 339 -7.65 14.33 -18.64
C LEU A 339 -7.51 14.00 -20.13
N SER A 340 -6.30 14.00 -20.66
CA SER A 340 -6.02 13.62 -22.05
C SER A 340 -6.31 12.14 -22.30
N HIS A 341 -5.88 11.24 -21.40
CA HIS A 341 -6.27 9.82 -21.46
C HIS A 341 -7.77 9.60 -21.35
N LEU A 342 -8.47 10.42 -20.56
CA LEU A 342 -9.93 10.38 -20.42
C LEU A 342 -10.67 11.07 -21.57
N GLY A 343 -9.97 11.76 -22.49
CA GLY A 343 -10.59 12.54 -23.56
C GLY A 343 -11.46 13.71 -23.06
N PHE A 344 -11.12 14.28 -21.90
CA PHE A 344 -11.85 15.37 -21.26
C PHE A 344 -11.30 16.75 -21.67
N PRO A 345 -12.11 17.84 -21.59
CA PRO A 345 -11.67 19.18 -21.95
C PRO A 345 -10.71 19.75 -20.90
N VAL A 346 -9.40 19.56 -21.15
CA VAL A 346 -8.28 19.89 -20.25
C VAL A 346 -8.41 21.27 -19.61
N GLN A 347 -8.46 22.33 -20.42
CA GLN A 347 -8.46 23.72 -19.94
C GLN A 347 -9.60 23.99 -18.93
N SER A 348 -10.85 23.67 -19.32
CA SER A 348 -12.02 23.98 -18.49
C SER A 348 -12.04 23.21 -17.16
N VAL A 349 -11.51 21.98 -17.14
CA VAL A 349 -11.49 21.18 -15.92
C VAL A 349 -10.36 21.61 -15.00
N LEU A 350 -9.20 22.01 -15.55
CA LEU A 350 -8.08 22.53 -14.74
C LEU A 350 -8.41 23.85 -14.05
N GLU A 351 -9.20 24.72 -14.68
CA GLU A 351 -9.65 26.00 -14.10
C GLU A 351 -10.47 25.82 -12.80
N THR A 352 -11.07 24.64 -12.62
CA THR A 352 -11.85 24.27 -11.42
C THR A 352 -11.23 23.09 -10.68
N ALA A 353 -9.90 22.95 -10.72
CA ALA A 353 -9.17 21.90 -10.03
C ALA A 353 -7.97 22.44 -9.24
N THR A 354 -7.55 21.68 -8.23
CA THR A 354 -6.29 21.87 -7.52
C THR A 354 -5.72 20.50 -7.25
N ILE A 355 -4.47 20.29 -7.68
CA ILE A 355 -3.83 18.98 -7.68
C ILE A 355 -2.59 19.02 -6.81
N ILE A 356 -2.54 18.12 -5.83
CA ILE A 356 -1.39 17.95 -4.95
C ILE A 356 -0.73 16.60 -5.26
N PRO A 357 0.42 16.59 -5.96
CA PRO A 357 1.21 15.39 -6.13
C PRO A 357 2.05 15.07 -4.89
N CYS A 358 2.32 13.80 -4.68
CA CYS A 358 3.12 13.27 -3.58
C CYS A 358 3.96 12.09 -4.08
N GLY A 359 5.27 12.29 -4.12
CA GLY A 359 6.26 11.27 -4.44
C GLY A 359 6.54 10.38 -3.22
N LEU A 360 6.51 9.07 -3.43
CA LEU A 360 6.70 8.04 -2.41
C LEU A 360 7.85 7.11 -2.85
N PRO A 361 9.11 7.39 -2.44
CA PRO A 361 10.27 6.65 -2.94
C PRO A 361 10.26 5.16 -2.54
N LEU A 362 9.62 4.81 -1.43
CA LEU A 362 9.50 3.44 -0.94
C LEU A 362 8.05 2.91 -1.02
N GLY A 363 7.19 3.52 -1.82
CA GLY A 363 5.74 3.25 -1.79
C GLY A 363 5.37 1.80 -2.08
N THR A 364 6.13 1.10 -2.94
CA THR A 364 5.99 -0.35 -3.19
C THR A 364 7.17 -1.17 -2.66
N ALA A 365 7.99 -0.60 -1.77
CA ALA A 365 9.14 -1.30 -1.18
C ALA A 365 8.77 -2.63 -0.49
N PRO A 366 7.62 -2.76 0.20
CA PRO A 366 7.19 -4.05 0.74
C PRO A 366 7.04 -5.18 -0.29
N PHE A 367 6.84 -4.84 -1.57
CA PHE A 367 6.72 -5.81 -2.67
C PHE A 367 8.05 -6.11 -3.37
N LEU A 368 9.15 -5.45 -3.02
CA LEU A 368 10.45 -5.78 -3.59
C LEU A 368 10.81 -7.24 -3.30
N THR A 369 11.58 -7.83 -4.22
CA THR A 369 12.16 -9.17 -4.00
C THR A 369 12.98 -9.15 -2.72
N ARG A 370 12.82 -10.18 -1.90
CA ARG A 370 13.48 -10.30 -0.61
C ARG A 370 13.78 -11.76 -0.28
N GLY A 371 14.83 -11.96 0.49
CA GLY A 371 15.20 -13.19 1.16
C GLY A 371 14.34 -13.45 2.40
N ASN A 372 14.34 -14.68 2.90
CA ASN A 372 13.68 -15.04 4.17
C ASN A 372 14.20 -14.25 5.40
N GLU A 373 15.41 -13.70 5.33
CA GLU A 373 16.06 -12.97 6.42
C GLU A 373 16.05 -11.45 6.22
N ASP A 374 15.47 -10.92 5.14
CA ASP A 374 15.48 -9.46 4.91
C ASP A 374 14.48 -8.72 5.80
N CYS A 375 13.41 -9.38 6.24
CA CYS A 375 12.43 -8.83 7.19
C CYS A 375 12.57 -9.54 8.55
N PRO A 376 12.63 -8.82 9.68
CA PRO A 376 12.58 -9.45 11.00
C PRO A 376 11.27 -10.18 11.22
N HIS A 377 11.31 -11.32 11.90
CA HIS A 377 10.08 -11.93 12.44
C HIS A 377 9.37 -10.98 13.39
N VAL A 378 8.04 -11.09 13.49
CA VAL A 378 7.27 -10.28 14.46
C VAL A 378 7.83 -10.41 15.88
N ILE A 379 8.19 -11.63 16.28
CA ILE A 379 9.01 -11.89 17.46
C ILE A 379 10.37 -12.35 16.97
N PRO A 380 11.41 -11.48 16.98
CA PRO A 380 12.75 -11.89 16.59
C PRO A 380 13.24 -13.07 17.44
N PRO A 381 13.88 -14.09 16.85
CA PRO A 381 14.32 -15.27 17.58
C PRO A 381 15.21 -14.95 18.79
N TYR A 382 14.98 -15.67 19.90
CA TYR A 382 15.75 -15.54 21.14
C TYR A 382 15.70 -14.11 21.73
N THR A 383 14.54 -13.46 21.64
CA THR A 383 14.29 -12.18 22.32
C THR A 383 13.20 -12.31 23.36
N THR A 384 13.20 -11.41 24.35
CA THR A 384 12.34 -11.49 25.54
C THR A 384 11.25 -10.44 25.55
N ASN A 385 11.57 -9.20 25.13
CA ASN A 385 10.68 -8.06 25.31
C ASN A 385 10.55 -7.14 24.09
N ILE A 386 11.03 -7.56 22.92
CA ILE A 386 10.91 -6.78 21.68
C ILE A 386 10.06 -7.49 20.64
N ALA A 387 9.26 -6.72 19.91
CA ALA A 387 8.56 -7.16 18.71
C ALA A 387 8.74 -6.18 17.56
N CYS A 388 8.85 -6.70 16.34
CA CYS A 388 8.79 -5.93 15.11
C CYS A 388 7.36 -6.01 14.52
N VAL A 389 6.76 -4.88 14.16
CA VAL A 389 5.39 -4.82 13.64
C VAL A 389 5.33 -4.04 12.33
N GLY A 390 4.19 -4.06 11.64
CA GLY A 390 4.02 -3.28 10.41
C GLY A 390 4.44 -4.03 9.14
N GLN A 391 4.63 -3.30 8.05
CA GLN A 391 4.71 -3.84 6.68
C GLN A 391 6.03 -4.54 6.38
N PHE A 392 7.06 -4.29 7.18
CA PHE A 392 8.41 -4.84 7.03
C PHE A 392 8.75 -5.88 8.11
N ALA A 393 7.78 -6.26 8.96
CA ALA A 393 7.90 -7.45 9.79
C ALA A 393 7.39 -8.69 9.02
N GLU A 394 7.98 -9.85 9.23
CA GLU A 394 7.63 -11.09 8.54
C GLU A 394 6.46 -11.80 9.23
N LEU A 395 5.33 -11.87 8.53
CA LEU A 395 4.16 -12.68 8.86
C LEU A 395 3.98 -13.76 7.77
N PRO A 396 4.11 -15.04 8.11
CA PRO A 396 3.94 -16.12 7.16
C PRO A 396 2.56 -16.10 6.51
N GLU A 397 2.54 -16.37 5.19
CA GLU A 397 1.33 -16.54 4.37
C GLU A 397 0.39 -15.32 4.26
N ASP A 398 0.70 -14.18 4.89
CA ASP A 398 -0.10 -12.96 4.79
C ASP A 398 0.49 -11.94 3.80
N THR A 399 -0.35 -11.08 3.27
CA THR A 399 -0.02 -10.09 2.23
C THR A 399 0.30 -8.74 2.86
N THR A 400 1.51 -8.23 2.63
CA THR A 400 1.95 -6.91 3.10
C THR A 400 1.17 -5.77 2.38
N LEU A 401 1.51 -4.52 2.69
CA LEU A 401 0.87 -3.30 2.15
C LEU A 401 -0.65 -3.24 2.43
N SER A 402 -1.11 -3.91 3.49
CA SER A 402 -2.51 -3.91 3.93
C SER A 402 -2.62 -3.48 5.40
N VAL A 403 -3.75 -2.87 5.77
CA VAL A 403 -4.05 -2.53 7.17
C VAL A 403 -4.13 -3.81 8.01
N GLU A 404 -4.70 -4.88 7.45
CA GLU A 404 -4.81 -6.18 8.12
C GLU A 404 -3.45 -6.71 8.56
N TYR A 405 -2.42 -6.64 7.71
CA TYR A 405 -1.07 -7.10 8.02
C TYR A 405 -0.46 -6.36 9.24
N SER A 406 -0.69 -5.05 9.32
CA SER A 406 -0.22 -4.22 10.44
C SER A 406 -0.96 -4.55 11.73
N VAL A 407 -2.27 -4.75 11.67
CA VAL A 407 -3.09 -5.16 12.82
C VAL A 407 -2.71 -6.57 13.29
N ARG A 408 -2.48 -7.51 12.36
CA ARG A 408 -2.11 -8.89 12.66
C ARG A 408 -0.72 -8.99 13.30
N SER A 409 0.25 -8.20 12.83
CA SER A 409 1.58 -8.16 13.45
C SER A 409 1.51 -7.60 14.86
N ALA A 410 0.79 -6.49 15.08
CA ALA A 410 0.55 -5.95 16.41
C ALA A 410 -0.16 -6.96 17.33
N GLN A 411 -1.21 -7.63 16.86
CA GLN A 411 -1.94 -8.65 17.63
C GLN A 411 -1.03 -9.84 17.99
N THR A 412 -0.23 -10.32 17.04
CA THR A 412 0.73 -11.41 17.26
C THR A 412 1.75 -11.02 18.33
N ALA A 413 2.29 -9.81 18.22
CA ALA A 413 3.28 -9.29 19.15
C ALA A 413 2.74 -9.21 20.59
N VAL A 414 1.55 -8.61 20.75
CA VAL A 414 0.86 -8.52 22.06
C VAL A 414 0.59 -9.91 22.63
N TYR A 415 0.03 -10.83 21.84
CA TYR A 415 -0.31 -12.17 22.32
C TYR A 415 0.91 -12.94 22.81
N LYS A 416 2.03 -12.86 22.09
CA LYS A 416 3.25 -13.60 22.43
C LYS A 416 3.97 -12.98 23.63
N LEU A 417 4.20 -11.66 23.63
CA LEU A 417 4.98 -11.01 24.69
C LEU A 417 4.21 -10.89 26.02
N MET A 418 2.88 -10.83 25.98
CA MET A 418 2.06 -10.88 27.21
C MET A 418 1.71 -12.32 27.66
N GLY A 419 2.25 -13.36 26.99
CA GLY A 419 2.00 -14.76 27.37
C GLY A 419 0.53 -15.19 27.24
N LEU A 420 -0.24 -14.56 26.35
CA LEU A 420 -1.65 -14.88 26.15
C LEU A 420 -1.78 -16.18 25.35
N ARG A 421 -2.66 -17.09 25.81
CA ARG A 421 -2.99 -18.33 25.10
C ARG A 421 -3.99 -18.08 23.96
N LYS A 422 -3.62 -17.20 23.03
CA LYS A 422 -4.42 -16.81 21.86
C LYS A 422 -3.53 -16.76 20.63
N GLU A 423 -4.14 -16.98 19.47
CA GLU A 423 -3.50 -16.76 18.17
C GLU A 423 -4.39 -15.86 17.32
N PRO A 424 -3.82 -15.02 16.44
CA PRO A 424 -4.59 -14.32 15.42
C PRO A 424 -5.42 -15.31 14.58
N VAL A 425 -6.57 -14.84 14.08
CA VAL A 425 -7.39 -15.63 13.16
C VAL A 425 -6.56 -15.99 11.94
N LYS A 426 -6.48 -17.26 11.56
CA LYS A 426 -5.68 -17.71 10.41
C LYS A 426 -6.03 -16.93 9.14
N THR A 427 -5.03 -16.64 8.32
CA THR A 427 -5.23 -15.98 7.02
C THR A 427 -6.13 -16.85 6.15
N LYS A 428 -7.13 -16.24 5.52
CA LYS A 428 -8.01 -16.91 4.55
C LYS A 428 -7.15 -17.50 3.42
N LYS A 429 -7.36 -18.78 3.12
CA LYS A 429 -6.79 -19.45 1.95
C LYS A 429 -7.91 -19.80 0.99
N ASN A 430 -7.61 -19.78 -0.30
CA ASN A 430 -8.51 -20.32 -1.33
C ASN A 430 -8.77 -21.81 -1.06
N ILE A 431 -10.03 -22.24 -1.17
CA ILE A 431 -10.50 -23.60 -0.91
C ILE A 431 -9.79 -24.65 -1.76
N LEU A 432 -9.37 -24.30 -2.98
CA LEU A 432 -8.58 -25.19 -3.84
C LEU A 432 -7.24 -25.52 -3.17
N LEU A 433 -6.62 -24.55 -2.52
CA LEU A 433 -5.35 -24.77 -1.81
C LEU A 433 -5.54 -25.52 -0.51
N GLU A 434 -6.66 -25.33 0.18
CA GLU A 434 -7.01 -26.17 1.34
C GLU A 434 -7.18 -27.64 0.94
N LEU A 435 -7.79 -27.90 -0.23
CA LEU A 435 -7.89 -29.24 -0.80
C LEU A 435 -6.53 -29.82 -1.21
N PHE A 436 -5.62 -29.00 -1.73
CA PHE A 436 -4.27 -29.45 -2.08
C PHE A 436 -3.39 -29.72 -0.85
N ASP A 437 -3.52 -28.91 0.21
CA ASP A 437 -2.81 -29.13 1.48
C ASP A 437 -3.23 -30.45 2.15
N LEU A 438 -4.43 -30.99 1.84
CA LEU A 438 -4.88 -32.32 2.29
C LEU A 438 -4.29 -33.50 1.48
N LEU A 439 -3.74 -33.23 0.29
CA LEU A 439 -3.18 -34.23 -0.62
C LEU A 439 -1.65 -34.37 -0.50
N LEU A 440 -1.01 -33.49 0.28
CA LEU A 440 0.42 -33.48 0.62
C LEU A 440 0.61 -33.95 2.06
#